data_AF-A0AAW6AWD6-F1
#
_entry.id   AF-A0AAW6AWD6-F1
#
_cell.length_a   1.000
_cell.length_b   1.000
_cell.length_c   1.000
_cell.angle_alpha   90.00
_cell.angle_beta   90.00
_cell.angle_gamma   90.00
#
_symmetry.space_group_name_H-M   'P 1'
#
loop_
_entity.id
_entity.type
_entity.pdbx_description
1 polymer ?
#
loop_
_entity_poly.entity_id
_entity_poly.type
_entity_poly.pdbx_seq_one_letter_code
_entity_poly.pdbx_strand_id
1 'polypeptide(L)'
;MTDKKPEKKETPVYGKIVDDVRSRIESGQWKEGQKLPGERELCNLYGVARGTLKAAFSELQKAGLIRQVRGSGTYVEKRDGRGNALEKQADELVAYLASLKLSKAEILSLGRTIIYSDITAQHFHKQPLCDDRKE
;
A
#
# COMPACT_ATOMS: atom_id res chain seq x y z
N MET A 1 -41.34 -15.92 9.52
CA MET A 1 -40.81 -16.12 8.15
C MET A 1 -39.78 -15.05 7.90
N THR A 2 -38.53 -15.31 8.26
CA THR A 2 -37.40 -14.41 8.02
C THR A 2 -36.57 -15.01 6.90
N ASP A 3 -36.85 -14.61 5.66
CA ASP A 3 -36.05 -15.03 4.51
C ASP A 3 -34.71 -14.28 4.53
N LYS A 4 -33.75 -14.94 5.18
CA LYS A 4 -32.34 -14.61 5.25
C LYS A 4 -31.72 -14.85 3.85
N LYS A 5 -31.49 -13.79 3.08
CA LYS A 5 -30.92 -13.85 1.73
C LYS A 5 -29.42 -14.22 1.79
N PRO A 6 -28.91 -15.12 0.91
CA PRO A 6 -27.80 -15.99 1.26
C PRO A 6 -26.42 -15.38 1.03
N GLU A 7 -25.54 -15.74 1.96
CA GLU A 7 -24.10 -15.57 2.01
C GLU A 7 -23.45 -16.48 0.95
N LYS A 8 -22.88 -15.93 -0.13
CA LYS A 8 -22.23 -16.74 -1.18
C LYS A 8 -20.71 -16.56 -1.15
N LYS A 9 -20.06 -17.61 -0.65
CA LYS A 9 -18.64 -17.93 -0.80
C LYS A 9 -18.34 -18.23 -2.27
N GLU A 10 -17.77 -17.29 -3.00
CA GLU A 10 -17.13 -17.55 -4.29
C GLU A 10 -15.75 -16.92 -4.20
N THR A 11 -14.68 -17.69 -4.39
CA THR A 11 -13.31 -17.17 -4.43
C THR A 11 -13.27 -16.12 -5.54
N PRO A 12 -13.19 -14.83 -5.19
CA PRO A 12 -14.11 -13.87 -5.78
C PRO A 12 -13.53 -13.36 -7.10
N VAL A 13 -14.39 -13.13 -8.10
CA VAL A 13 -13.98 -12.51 -9.39
C VAL A 13 -13.14 -11.24 -9.17
N TYR A 14 -13.42 -10.54 -8.07
CA TYR A 14 -12.59 -9.50 -7.47
C TYR A 14 -11.09 -9.85 -7.36
N GLY A 15 -10.73 -10.98 -6.74
CA GLY A 15 -9.34 -11.36 -6.53
C GLY A 15 -8.60 -11.61 -7.84
N LYS A 16 -9.30 -12.19 -8.83
CA LYS A 16 -8.75 -12.38 -10.18
C LYS A 16 -8.42 -11.05 -10.86
N ILE A 17 -9.24 -10.01 -10.66
CA ILE A 17 -8.96 -8.68 -11.21
C ILE A 17 -7.72 -8.09 -10.52
N VAL A 18 -7.65 -8.18 -9.19
CA VAL A 18 -6.50 -7.65 -8.43
C VAL A 18 -5.21 -8.32 -8.86
N ASP A 19 -5.20 -9.64 -9.00
CA ASP A 19 -4.01 -10.40 -9.40
C ASP A 19 -3.61 -10.14 -10.86
N ASP A 20 -4.58 -10.08 -11.79
CA ASP A 20 -4.30 -9.77 -13.20
C ASP A 20 -3.74 -8.36 -13.34
N VAL A 21 -4.34 -7.36 -12.69
CA VAL A 21 -3.84 -5.98 -12.74
C VAL A 21 -2.44 -5.90 -12.12
N ARG A 22 -2.20 -6.54 -10.98
CA ARG A 22 -0.88 -6.61 -10.36
C ARG A 22 0.15 -7.23 -11.31
N SER A 23 -0.18 -8.36 -11.93
CA SER A 23 0.70 -9.05 -12.88
C SER A 23 1.01 -8.21 -14.13
N ARG A 24 0.03 -7.47 -14.65
CA ARG A 24 0.22 -6.57 -15.81
C ARG A 24 1.10 -5.37 -15.49
N ILE A 25 1.02 -4.84 -14.28
CA ILE A 25 1.90 -3.76 -13.81
C ILE A 25 3.31 -4.32 -13.60
N GLU A 26 3.45 -5.47 -12.95
CA GLU A 26 4.75 -6.10 -12.68
C GLU A 26 5.48 -6.59 -13.93
N SER A 27 4.74 -7.07 -14.93
CA SER A 27 5.29 -7.44 -16.25
C SER A 27 5.60 -6.23 -17.14
N GLY A 28 5.22 -5.01 -16.73
CA GLY A 28 5.43 -3.79 -17.50
C GLY A 28 4.49 -3.63 -18.70
N GLN A 29 3.47 -4.49 -18.84
CA GLN A 29 2.41 -4.31 -19.85
C GLN A 29 1.66 -3.00 -19.62
N TRP A 30 1.42 -2.66 -18.34
CA TRP A 30 0.90 -1.38 -17.92
C TRP A 30 2.01 -0.59 -17.23
N LYS A 31 2.49 0.45 -17.92
CA LYS A 31 3.63 1.24 -17.47
C LYS A 31 3.24 2.19 -16.35
N GLU A 32 4.19 2.49 -15.47
CA GLU A 32 4.04 3.52 -14.45
C GLU A 32 3.65 4.87 -15.08
N GLY A 33 2.67 5.55 -14.49
CA GLY A 33 2.12 6.79 -15.03
C GLY A 33 1.19 6.63 -16.23
N GLN A 34 1.03 5.42 -16.77
CA GLN A 34 0.09 5.16 -17.87
C GLN A 34 -1.35 5.29 -17.39
N LYS A 35 -2.19 5.92 -18.21
CA LYS A 35 -3.65 5.94 -18.02
C LYS A 35 -4.24 4.59 -18.40
N LEU A 36 -5.00 4.00 -17.48
CA LEU A 36 -5.75 2.78 -17.69
C LEU A 36 -6.98 3.01 -18.57
N PRO A 37 -7.50 1.96 -19.24
CA PRO A 37 -8.77 2.02 -19.96
C PRO A 37 -9.91 2.51 -19.05
N GLY A 38 -10.98 3.03 -19.65
CA GLY A 38 -12.10 3.58 -18.89
C GLY A 38 -12.79 2.51 -18.05
N GLU A 39 -13.43 2.92 -16.93
CA GLU A 39 -14.15 1.98 -16.03
C GLU A 39 -15.15 1.11 -16.79
N ARG A 40 -15.85 1.69 -17.78
CA ARG A 40 -16.83 0.97 -18.62
C ARG A 40 -16.16 -0.07 -19.52
N GLU A 41 -15.00 0.23 -20.08
CA GLU A 41 -14.23 -0.68 -20.92
C GLU A 41 -13.68 -1.84 -20.09
N LEU A 42 -13.16 -1.54 -18.90
CA LEU A 42 -12.68 -2.55 -17.96
C LEU A 42 -13.80 -3.46 -17.46
N CYS A 43 -15.00 -2.91 -17.19
CA CYS A 43 -16.16 -3.74 -16.84
C CYS A 43 -16.50 -4.73 -17.96
N ASN A 44 -16.45 -4.29 -19.22
CA ASN A 44 -16.69 -5.15 -20.37
C ASN A 44 -15.57 -6.19 -20.55
N LEU A 45 -14.32 -5.78 -20.37
CA LEU A 45 -13.14 -6.64 -20.52
C LEU A 45 -13.11 -7.77 -19.48
N TYR A 46 -13.47 -7.46 -18.23
CA TYR A 46 -13.52 -8.44 -17.15
C TYR A 46 -14.89 -9.11 -16.99
N GLY A 47 -15.92 -8.66 -17.73
CA GLY A 47 -17.28 -9.19 -17.63
C GLY A 47 -17.91 -9.00 -16.25
N VAL A 48 -17.60 -7.89 -15.56
CA VAL A 48 -18.03 -7.63 -14.18
C VAL A 48 -18.94 -6.42 -14.02
N ALA A 49 -19.74 -6.43 -12.95
CA ALA A 49 -20.47 -5.26 -12.52
C ALA A 49 -19.51 -4.16 -12.04
N ARG A 50 -19.91 -2.89 -12.24
CA ARG A 50 -19.13 -1.71 -11.79
C ARG A 50 -18.77 -1.76 -10.31
N GLY A 51 -19.69 -2.23 -9.46
CA GLY A 51 -19.44 -2.37 -8.02
C GLY A 51 -18.26 -3.28 -7.71
N THR A 52 -18.13 -4.40 -8.43
CA THR A 52 -17.03 -5.36 -8.29
C THR A 52 -15.71 -4.79 -8.78
N LEU A 53 -15.72 -4.12 -9.95
CA LEU A 53 -14.53 -3.44 -10.47
C LEU A 53 -14.06 -2.34 -9.52
N LYS A 54 -14.99 -1.52 -9.02
CA LYS A 54 -14.69 -0.43 -8.08
C LYS A 54 -14.14 -0.95 -6.76
N ALA A 55 -14.64 -2.07 -6.26
CA ALA A 55 -14.07 -2.73 -5.09
C ALA A 55 -12.61 -3.15 -5.37
N ALA A 56 -12.35 -3.84 -6.49
CA ALA A 56 -11.00 -4.30 -6.84
C ALA A 56 -10.03 -3.12 -7.02
N PHE A 57 -10.47 -2.06 -7.69
CA PHE A 57 -9.66 -0.86 -7.90
C PHE A 57 -9.42 -0.09 -6.60
N SER A 58 -10.36 -0.12 -5.65
CA SER A 58 -10.16 0.44 -4.31
C SER A 58 -9.04 -0.28 -3.56
N GLU A 59 -8.95 -1.61 -3.65
CA GLU A 59 -7.84 -2.35 -3.04
C GLU A 59 -6.51 -2.09 -3.76
N LEU A 60 -6.50 -2.09 -5.08
CA LEU A 60 -5.30 -1.74 -5.86
C LEU A 60 -4.81 -0.32 -5.54
N GLN A 61 -5.73 0.61 -5.28
CA GLN A 61 -5.41 1.96 -4.84
C GLN A 61 -4.84 1.98 -3.42
N LYS A 62 -5.42 1.20 -2.49
CA LYS A 62 -4.86 1.03 -1.13
C LYS A 62 -3.47 0.40 -1.14
N ALA A 63 -3.23 -0.52 -2.07
CA ALA A 63 -1.94 -1.15 -2.30
C ALA A 63 -0.93 -0.21 -3.01
N GLY A 64 -1.32 1.02 -3.35
CA GLY A 64 -0.46 2.00 -4.02
C GLY A 64 -0.09 1.63 -5.45
N LEU A 65 -0.84 0.71 -6.09
CA LEU A 65 -0.57 0.26 -7.46
C LEU A 65 -1.20 1.17 -8.51
N ILE A 66 -2.29 1.86 -8.15
CA ILE A 66 -3.02 2.75 -9.05
C ILE A 66 -3.52 3.98 -8.29
N ARG A 67 -3.75 5.07 -9.02
CA ARG A 67 -4.39 6.29 -8.51
C ARG A 67 -5.56 6.68 -9.40
N GLN A 68 -6.72 6.87 -8.77
CA GLN A 68 -7.90 7.42 -9.44
C GLN A 68 -7.94 8.94 -9.28
N VAL A 69 -8.02 9.64 -10.41
CA VAL A 69 -8.18 11.09 -10.47
C VAL A 69 -9.58 11.39 -10.97
N ARG A 70 -10.39 12.04 -10.13
CA ARG A 70 -11.79 12.37 -10.44
C ARG A 70 -11.85 13.17 -11.75
N GLY A 71 -12.63 12.69 -12.72
CA GLY A 71 -12.79 13.32 -14.03
C GLY A 71 -11.66 13.09 -15.03
N SER A 72 -10.49 12.60 -14.58
CA SER A 72 -9.33 12.35 -15.46
C SER A 72 -9.13 10.87 -15.78
N GLY A 73 -9.56 9.97 -14.89
CA GLY A 73 -9.45 8.51 -15.05
C GLY A 73 -8.53 7.86 -14.02
N THR A 74 -8.10 6.64 -14.31
CA THR A 74 -7.22 5.85 -13.43
C THR A 74 -5.83 5.75 -14.05
N TYR A 75 -4.80 5.92 -13.23
CA TYR A 75 -3.40 5.87 -13.64
C TYR A 75 -2.67 4.81 -12.84
N VAL A 76 -1.70 4.13 -13.46
CA VAL A 76 -0.79 3.22 -12.75
C VAL A 76 0.17 4.06 -11.93
N GLU A 77 0.29 3.74 -10.65
CA GLU A 77 1.25 4.42 -9.79
C GLU A 77 2.66 3.87 -9.98
N LYS A 78 3.63 4.75 -9.80
CA LYS A 78 5.02 4.36 -9.76
C LYS A 78 5.25 3.69 -8.42
N ARG A 79 5.47 2.37 -8.41
CA ARG A 79 6.06 1.73 -7.23
C ARG A 79 7.45 2.34 -7.12
N ASP A 80 7.64 3.26 -6.19
CA ASP A 80 8.94 3.40 -5.59
C ASP A 80 9.27 2.03 -5.00
N GLY A 81 10.05 1.23 -5.73
CA GLY A 81 10.39 -0.16 -5.39
C GLY A 81 10.97 -0.35 -3.99
N ARG A 82 11.20 0.77 -3.28
CA ARG A 82 11.31 0.88 -1.82
C ARG A 82 10.25 0.06 -1.09
N GLY A 83 8.96 0.15 -1.41
CA GLY A 83 7.92 -0.55 -0.63
C GLY A 83 8.11 -2.08 -0.59
N ASN A 84 8.21 -2.70 -1.77
CA ASN A 84 8.43 -4.13 -1.89
C ASN A 84 9.83 -4.57 -1.40
N ALA A 85 10.86 -3.73 -1.61
CA ALA A 85 12.21 -4.03 -1.12
C ALA A 85 12.31 -3.94 0.39
N LEU A 86 11.66 -2.95 1.00
CA LEU A 86 11.57 -2.77 2.45
C LEU A 86 10.75 -3.89 3.10
N GLU A 87 9.64 -4.33 2.49
CA GLU A 87 8.89 -5.50 2.97
C GLU A 87 9.75 -6.77 2.91
N LYS A 88 10.45 -7.03 1.80
CA LYS A 88 11.37 -8.18 1.71
C LYS A 88 12.50 -8.11 2.73
N GLN A 89 13.08 -6.93 2.94
CA GLN A 89 14.11 -6.70 3.95
C GLN A 89 13.56 -6.87 5.36
N ALA A 90 12.34 -6.42 5.62
CA ALA A 90 11.68 -6.59 6.90
C ALA A 90 11.41 -8.08 7.19
N ASP A 91 10.95 -8.84 6.19
CA ASP A 91 10.73 -10.28 6.31
C ASP A 91 12.04 -11.03 6.64
N GLU A 92 13.14 -10.66 5.99
CA GLU A 92 14.47 -11.23 6.22
C GLU A 92 14.98 -10.92 7.64
N LEU A 93 14.79 -9.68 8.10
CA LEU A 93 15.11 -9.28 9.48
C LEU A 93 14.24 -9.99 10.51
N VAL A 94 12.94 -10.13 10.25
CA VAL A 94 12.02 -10.86 11.14
C VAL A 94 12.42 -12.32 11.24
N ALA A 95 12.80 -12.96 10.13
CA ALA A 95 13.31 -14.32 10.13
C ALA A 95 14.61 -14.45 10.95
N TYR A 96 15.53 -13.50 10.80
CA TYR A 96 16.76 -13.45 11.59
C TYR A 96 16.47 -13.28 13.09
N LEU A 97 15.62 -12.33 13.47
CA LEU A 97 15.23 -12.10 14.86
C LEU A 97 14.50 -13.29 15.49
N ALA A 98 13.70 -14.02 14.70
CA ALA A 98 13.05 -15.25 15.14
C ALA A 98 14.06 -16.36 15.46
N SER A 99 15.18 -16.44 14.71
CA SER A 99 16.26 -17.40 14.98
C SER A 99 16.99 -17.14 16.31
N LEU A 100 16.96 -15.90 16.80
CA LEU A 100 17.60 -15.48 18.05
C LEU A 100 16.74 -15.78 19.30
N LYS A 101 15.57 -16.41 19.15
CA LYS A 101 14.60 -16.72 20.22
C LYS A 101 14.19 -15.50 21.06
N LEU A 102 14.18 -14.32 20.45
CA LEU A 102 13.74 -13.10 21.12
C LEU A 102 12.21 -13.08 21.27
N SER A 103 11.73 -12.64 22.43
CA SER A 103 10.33 -12.36 22.68
C SER A 103 9.90 -11.06 22.00
N LYS A 104 8.60 -10.91 21.76
CA LYS A 104 8.01 -9.68 21.20
C LYS A 104 8.42 -8.43 21.99
N ALA A 105 8.56 -8.54 23.32
CA ALA A 105 8.97 -7.43 24.18
C ALA A 105 10.42 -7.00 23.93
N GLU A 106 11.34 -7.96 23.73
CA GLU A 106 12.75 -7.69 23.44
C GLU A 106 12.94 -7.08 22.05
N ILE A 107 12.18 -7.56 21.05
CA ILE A 107 12.22 -6.98 19.70
C ILE A 107 11.72 -5.53 19.73
N LEU A 108 10.63 -5.25 20.44
CA LEU A 108 10.08 -3.91 20.55
C LEU A 108 10.98 -2.97 21.36
N SER A 109 11.68 -3.46 22.40
CA SER A 109 12.62 -2.64 23.17
C SER A 109 13.87 -2.26 22.36
N LEU A 110 14.39 -3.19 21.55
CA LEU A 110 15.47 -2.93 20.59
C LEU A 110 15.06 -1.90 19.54
N GLY A 111 13.90 -2.10 18.90
CA GLY A 111 13.36 -1.16 17.92
C GLY A 111 13.14 0.23 18.51
N ARG A 112 12.61 0.33 19.73
CA ARG A 112 12.47 1.61 20.43
C ARG A 112 13.81 2.31 20.60
N THR A 113 14.86 1.59 20.99
CA THR A 113 16.19 2.18 21.20
C THR A 113 16.77 2.75 19.91
N ILE A 114 16.69 1.99 18.81
CA ILE A 114 17.21 2.39 17.49
C ILE A 114 16.42 3.59 16.91
N ILE A 115 15.10 3.57 17.02
CA ILE A 115 14.24 4.64 16.49
C ILE A 115 14.40 5.94 17.30
N TYR A 116 14.52 5.85 18.63
CA TYR A 116 14.69 7.04 19.48
C TYR A 116 16.09 7.66 19.39
N SER A 117 17.13 6.90 19.04
CA SER A 117 18.47 7.45 18.78
C SER A 117 18.55 8.23 17.47
N ASP A 118 17.82 7.82 16.42
CA ASP A 118 17.87 8.48 15.12
C ASP A 118 17.05 9.78 15.08
N ILE A 119 15.89 9.83 15.76
CA ILE A 119 15.05 11.03 15.83
C ILE A 119 15.74 12.15 16.63
N THR A 120 16.47 11.81 17.70
CA THR A 120 17.20 12.80 18.50
C THR A 120 18.48 13.30 17.80
N ALA A 121 19.13 12.46 17.00
CA ALA A 121 20.30 12.86 16.20
C ALA A 121 19.96 13.83 15.05
N GLN A 122 18.75 13.77 14.48
CA GLN A 122 18.34 14.62 13.35
C GLN A 122 17.67 15.95 13.75
N HIS A 123 17.26 16.15 15.01
CA HIS A 123 16.45 17.32 15.42
C HIS A 123 17.20 18.42 16.21
N PHE A 124 18.52 18.31 16.38
CA PHE A 124 19.34 19.30 17.09
C PHE A 124 20.24 20.12 16.14
N HIS A 125 19.66 20.77 15.13
CA HIS A 125 20.30 21.93 14.52
C HIS A 125 19.30 23.04 14.16
N LYS A 126 19.42 24.12 14.94
CA LYS A 126 18.94 25.50 14.76
C LYS A 126 17.54 25.84 15.30
N GLN A 127 17.55 26.40 16.50
CA GLN A 127 17.10 27.78 16.71
C GLN A 127 17.82 28.37 17.92
N PRO A 128 18.67 29.41 17.77
CA PRO A 128 19.06 30.21 18.90
C PRO A 128 17.85 31.03 19.33
N LEU A 129 17.46 30.83 20.58
CA LEU A 129 16.56 31.68 21.33
C LEU A 129 17.29 33.01 21.58
N CYS A 130 16.99 34.05 20.81
CA CYS A 130 17.25 35.43 21.20
C CYS A 130 15.90 36.11 21.45
N ASP A 131 15.58 36.13 22.75
CA ASP A 131 14.86 37.19 23.44
C ASP A 131 15.43 38.55 23.02
N ASP A 132 14.58 39.49 22.59
CA ASP A 132 14.76 40.88 22.96
C ASP A 132 13.45 41.68 22.86
N ARG A 133 13.23 42.45 23.92
CA ARG A 133 12.12 43.36 24.20
C ARG A 133 12.19 44.65 23.37
N LYS A 134 11.03 45.35 23.34
CA LYS A 134 10.77 46.74 22.90
C LYS A 134 10.63 46.87 21.37
N GLU A 135 9.59 47.49 20.84
CA GLU A 135 8.95 48.76 21.22
C GLU A 135 7.45 48.77 20.86
#